data_AF-A0A955MXG0-F1
#
_entry.id   AF-A0A955MXG0-F1
#
_cell.length_a   1.000
_cell.length_b   1.000
_cell.length_c   1.000
_cell.angle_alpha   90.00
_cell.angle_beta   90.00
_cell.angle_gamma   90.00
#
_symmetry.space_group_name_H-M   'P 1'
#
loop_
_entity.id
_entity.type
_entity.pdbx_description
1 polymer ?
#
loop_
_entity_poly.entity_id
_entity_poly.type
_entity_poly.pdbx_seq_one_letter_code
_entity_poly.pdbx_strand_id
1 'polypeptide(L)'
;FVFRSPDGDELCCLMRENHHKGRSLMMFSRDEGKTWSDPVDTPWGLTGDRHMGVQTEDGRWVIAFRDRALNSPTLTHFVAWVGTYEDIRKGRPGQYRIKLLHSHKGFDCGYPGMEILPDGTIIATTYIKYREGPEKHSVVSTRFKIEETDTMLADQSGKKEKR
;
A
#
# COMPACT_ATOMS: atom_id res chain seq x y z
N PHE A 1 -8.64 2.04 6.56
CA PHE A 1 -7.74 1.16 7.34
C PHE A 1 -7.18 1.96 8.48
N VAL A 2 -7.33 1.46 9.71
CA VAL A 2 -6.86 2.14 10.92
C VAL A 2 -5.76 1.31 11.53
N PHE A 3 -4.65 1.95 11.89
CA PHE A 3 -3.50 1.31 12.53
C PHE A 3 -2.86 2.25 13.54
N ARG A 4 -2.09 1.68 14.47
CA ARG A 4 -1.46 2.40 15.56
C ARG A 4 -0.05 2.85 15.16
N SER A 5 0.40 3.98 15.68
CA SER A 5 1.78 4.43 15.63
C SER A 5 2.71 3.44 16.37
N PRO A 6 4.02 3.42 16.05
CA PRO A 6 4.97 2.54 16.71
C PRO A 6 5.06 2.73 18.23
N ASP A 7 4.88 3.95 18.72
CA ASP A 7 4.89 4.30 20.16
C ASP A 7 3.57 4.00 20.87
N GLY A 8 2.50 3.76 20.12
CA GLY A 8 1.19 3.41 20.66
C GLY A 8 0.23 4.59 20.85
N ASP A 9 0.70 5.83 20.75
CA ASP A 9 -0.02 7.02 21.22
C ASP A 9 -0.95 7.66 20.17
N GLU A 10 -0.88 7.24 18.90
CA GLU A 10 -1.67 7.82 17.82
C GLU A 10 -2.23 6.73 16.89
N LEU A 11 -3.52 6.81 16.58
CA LEU A 11 -4.14 6.05 15.50
C LEU A 11 -4.05 6.85 14.20
N CYS A 12 -3.70 6.19 13.10
CA CYS A 12 -3.76 6.72 11.75
C CYS A 12 -4.87 5.98 10.97
N CYS A 13 -5.78 6.73 10.35
CA CYS A 13 -6.81 6.20 9.47
C CYS A 13 -6.51 6.60 8.02
N LEU A 14 -6.29 5.62 7.14
CA LEU A 14 -6.24 5.81 5.69
C LEU A 14 -7.61 5.58 5.07
N MET A 15 -8.01 6.52 4.22
CA MET A 15 -9.33 6.59 3.62
C MET A 15 -9.25 6.77 2.11
N ARG A 16 -10.19 6.12 1.43
CA ARG A 16 -10.43 6.32 0.00
C ARG A 16 -11.05 7.70 -0.25
N GLU A 17 -10.55 8.41 -1.26
CA GLU A 17 -11.22 9.57 -1.85
C GLU A 17 -12.19 9.06 -2.94
N ASN A 18 -13.49 9.29 -2.75
CA ASN A 18 -14.52 8.63 -3.57
C ASN A 18 -14.82 9.35 -4.89
N HIS A 19 -14.54 10.64 -5.00
CA HIS A 19 -14.72 11.40 -6.25
C HIS A 19 -13.57 11.19 -7.24
N HIS A 20 -12.46 10.64 -6.77
CA HIS A 20 -11.24 10.39 -7.53
C HIS A 20 -10.68 11.64 -8.22
N LYS A 21 -10.76 12.79 -7.51
CA LYS A 21 -10.24 14.09 -7.95
C LYS A 21 -8.94 14.47 -7.23
N GLY A 22 -8.64 13.82 -6.11
CA GLY A 22 -7.49 14.12 -5.27
C GLY A 22 -6.67 12.89 -4.90
N ARG A 23 -5.87 13.03 -3.84
CA ARG A 23 -5.18 11.91 -3.22
C ARG A 23 -6.12 11.17 -2.27
N SER A 24 -5.71 10.00 -1.80
CA SER A 24 -6.35 9.39 -0.64
C SER A 24 -6.24 10.33 0.55
N LEU A 25 -7.08 10.12 1.55
CA LEU A 25 -7.10 10.95 2.74
C LEU A 25 -6.53 10.18 3.93
N MET A 26 -5.95 10.92 4.87
CA MET A 26 -5.53 10.42 6.17
C MET A 26 -5.98 11.35 7.29
N MET A 27 -6.24 10.78 8.46
CA MET A 27 -6.58 11.50 9.68
C MET A 27 -6.06 10.76 10.90
N PHE A 28 -5.88 11.49 12.00
CA PHE A 28 -5.19 10.99 13.18
C PHE A 28 -6.03 11.15 14.44
N SER A 29 -5.86 10.24 15.39
CA SER A 29 -6.55 10.26 16.69
C SER A 29 -5.54 9.97 17.81
N ARG A 30 -5.59 10.74 18.89
CA ARG A 30 -4.74 10.54 20.09
C ARG A 30 -5.54 10.10 21.33
N ASP A 31 -6.82 9.79 21.15
CA ASP A 31 -7.74 9.46 22.24
C ASP A 31 -8.56 8.18 21.95
N GLU A 32 -7.92 7.21 21.28
CA GLU A 32 -8.51 5.91 20.93
C GLU A 32 -9.77 6.02 20.05
N GLY A 33 -9.78 6.98 19.12
CA GLY A 33 -10.79 7.14 18.10
C GLY A 33 -12.03 7.92 18.53
N LYS A 34 -11.98 8.57 19.70
CA LYS A 34 -13.08 9.42 20.19
C LYS A 34 -13.14 10.72 19.39
N THR A 35 -11.98 11.32 19.11
CA THR A 35 -11.85 12.49 18.24
C THR A 35 -10.79 12.26 17.19
N TRP A 36 -10.91 12.99 16.08
CA TRP A 36 -9.98 12.88 14.96
C TRP A 36 -9.62 14.25 14.42
N SER A 37 -8.41 14.36 13.87
CA SER A 37 -8.00 15.53 13.10
C SER A 37 -8.86 15.71 11.85
N ASP A 38 -8.84 16.92 11.30
CA ASP A 38 -9.35 17.13 9.94
C ASP A 38 -8.61 16.20 8.95
N PRO A 39 -9.32 15.62 7.96
CA PRO A 39 -8.70 14.82 6.92
C PRO A 39 -7.73 15.66 6.07
N VAL A 40 -6.57 15.09 5.80
CA VAL A 40 -5.55 15.68 4.92
C VAL A 40 -5.14 14.67 3.84
N ASP A 41 -4.54 15.15 2.76
CA ASP A 41 -4.04 14.29 1.69
C ASP A 41 -2.92 13.35 2.16
N THR A 42 -2.97 12.09 1.73
CA THR A 42 -1.85 11.16 1.86
C THR A 42 -0.66 11.60 0.99
N PRO A 43 0.54 11.05 1.21
CA PRO A 43 1.57 11.03 0.19
C PRO A 43 1.04 10.51 -1.16
N TRP A 44 1.62 10.96 -2.28
CA TRP A 44 1.26 10.45 -3.62
C TRP A 44 1.38 8.92 -3.69
N GLY A 45 2.43 8.37 -3.07
CA GLY A 45 2.70 6.94 -3.07
C GLY A 45 1.64 6.07 -2.40
N LEU A 46 0.82 6.64 -1.52
CA LEU A 46 -0.31 5.98 -0.83
C LEU A 46 -1.67 6.30 -1.46
N THR A 47 -1.71 7.00 -2.60
CA THR A 47 -2.98 7.32 -3.26
C THR A 47 -3.57 6.07 -3.92
N GLY A 48 -4.70 5.63 -3.40
CA GLY A 48 -5.34 4.38 -3.76
C GLY A 48 -6.68 4.13 -3.09
N ASP A 49 -7.20 2.92 -3.32
CA ASP A 49 -8.43 2.46 -2.69
C ASP A 49 -8.19 1.18 -1.90
N ARG A 50 -8.96 1.02 -0.81
CA ARG A 50 -9.04 -0.22 -0.02
C ARG A 50 -7.71 -0.60 0.65
N HIS A 51 -7.00 0.37 1.22
CA HIS A 51 -5.76 0.10 1.95
C HIS A 51 -5.95 -0.96 3.02
N MET A 52 -4.99 -1.87 3.13
CA MET A 52 -4.72 -2.71 4.30
C MET A 52 -3.22 -2.90 4.39
N GLY A 53 -2.68 -3.03 5.59
CA GLY A 53 -1.23 -3.17 5.75
C GLY A 53 -0.82 -3.89 7.02
N VAL A 54 0.47 -4.19 7.05
CA VAL A 54 1.17 -4.86 8.15
C VAL A 54 2.47 -4.10 8.44
N GLN A 55 2.95 -4.20 9.68
CA GLN A 55 4.23 -3.63 10.07
C GLN A 55 5.28 -4.74 10.17
N THR A 56 6.41 -4.56 9.50
CA THR A 56 7.56 -5.47 9.56
C THR A 56 8.35 -5.25 10.85
N GLU A 57 9.16 -6.23 11.24
CA GLU A 57 9.97 -6.18 12.47
C GLU A 57 10.94 -5.00 12.51
N ASP A 58 11.41 -4.54 11.34
CA ASP A 58 12.27 -3.36 11.21
C ASP A 58 11.50 -2.02 11.21
N GLY A 59 10.21 -2.04 11.53
CA GLY A 59 9.38 -0.86 11.75
C GLY A 59 8.76 -0.25 10.49
N ARG A 60 9.00 -0.83 9.31
CA ARG A 60 8.37 -0.39 8.06
C ARG A 60 6.93 -0.87 7.97
N TRP A 61 6.10 -0.10 7.28
CA TRP A 61 4.74 -0.45 6.90
C TRP A 61 4.71 -0.92 5.46
N VAL A 62 4.06 -2.06 5.23
CA VAL A 62 3.73 -2.58 3.89
C VAL A 62 2.23 -2.48 3.71
N ILE A 63 1.77 -1.51 2.93
CA ILE A 63 0.35 -1.19 2.76
C ILE A 63 -0.07 -1.53 1.33
N ALA A 64 -0.89 -2.55 1.16
CA ALA A 64 -1.45 -2.95 -0.12
C ALA A 64 -2.77 -2.22 -0.41
N PHE A 65 -3.01 -1.90 -1.69
CA PHE A 65 -4.21 -1.21 -2.16
C PHE A 65 -4.34 -1.31 -3.69
N ARG A 66 -5.50 -0.90 -4.20
CA ARG A 66 -5.66 -0.64 -5.64
C ARG A 66 -5.11 0.74 -5.98
N ASP A 67 -4.23 0.81 -6.96
CA ASP A 67 -3.61 2.05 -7.39
C ASP A 67 -4.60 3.04 -8.03
N ARG A 68 -4.65 4.25 -7.47
CA ARG A 68 -5.42 5.40 -7.99
C ARG A 68 -4.55 6.65 -8.16
N ALA A 69 -3.24 6.54 -7.98
CA ALA A 69 -2.36 7.69 -8.02
C ALA A 69 -2.29 8.29 -9.43
N LEU A 70 -2.52 9.60 -9.54
CA LEU A 70 -2.46 10.32 -10.83
C LEU A 70 -1.09 10.13 -11.49
N ASN A 71 -1.09 9.78 -12.78
CA ASN A 71 0.11 9.49 -13.58
C ASN A 71 0.95 8.31 -13.06
N SER A 72 0.40 7.46 -12.21
CA SER A 72 1.09 6.25 -11.77
C SER A 72 1.30 5.29 -12.95
N PRO A 73 2.51 4.73 -13.14
CA PRO A 73 2.77 3.72 -14.17
C PRO A 73 2.01 2.41 -13.91
N THR A 74 1.44 2.26 -12.71
CA THR A 74 0.68 1.10 -12.28
C THR A 74 -0.78 1.42 -11.97
N LEU A 75 -1.29 2.55 -12.45
CA LEU A 75 -2.70 2.92 -12.30
C LEU A 75 -3.60 1.73 -12.64
N THR A 76 -4.65 1.53 -11.84
CA THR A 76 -5.61 0.41 -11.92
C THR A 76 -5.15 -0.93 -11.34
N HIS A 77 -3.87 -1.11 -11.04
CA HIS A 77 -3.34 -2.40 -10.60
C HIS A 77 -3.30 -2.55 -9.07
N PHE A 78 -3.03 -3.78 -8.63
CA PHE A 78 -2.85 -4.09 -7.22
C PHE A 78 -1.38 -3.89 -6.83
N VAL A 79 -1.15 -3.03 -5.86
CA VAL A 79 0.18 -2.54 -5.48
C VAL A 79 0.34 -2.59 -3.96
N ALA A 80 1.59 -2.49 -3.50
CA ALA A 80 1.92 -2.14 -2.12
C ALA A 80 2.84 -0.91 -2.07
N TRP A 81 2.73 -0.15 -0.99
CA TRP A 81 3.63 0.92 -0.60
C TRP A 81 4.46 0.47 0.59
N VAL A 82 5.75 0.80 0.59
CA VAL A 82 6.69 0.53 1.68
C VAL A 82 7.27 1.84 2.18
N GLY A 83 7.20 2.07 3.49
CA GLY A 83 7.78 3.23 4.16
C GLY A 83 7.51 3.21 5.66
N THR A 84 7.76 4.31 6.35
CA THR A 84 7.61 4.40 7.82
C THR A 84 6.33 5.12 8.23
N TYR A 85 5.91 4.96 9.49
CA TYR A 85 4.82 5.78 10.05
C TYR A 85 5.13 7.28 9.91
N GLU A 86 6.39 7.66 10.13
CA GLU A 86 6.83 9.05 10.03
C GLU A 86 6.71 9.59 8.59
N ASP A 87 6.91 8.75 7.58
CA ASP A 87 6.66 9.15 6.19
C ASP A 87 5.19 9.48 5.96
N ILE A 88 4.28 8.69 6.54
CA ILE A 88 2.84 8.97 6.49
C ILE A 88 2.55 10.29 7.22
N ARG A 89 3.04 10.43 8.46
CA ARG A 89 2.77 11.58 9.32
C ARG A 89 3.28 12.90 8.75
N LYS A 90 4.43 12.86 8.05
CA LYS A 90 5.05 14.03 7.40
C LYS A 90 4.71 14.17 5.91
N GLY A 91 3.85 13.32 5.35
CA GLY A 91 3.48 13.41 3.93
C GLY A 91 4.61 13.07 2.95
N ARG A 92 5.63 12.30 3.38
CA ARG A 92 6.79 11.92 2.55
C ARG A 92 6.48 10.73 1.63
N PRO A 93 7.25 10.55 0.53
CA PRO A 93 6.95 9.53 -0.46
C PRO A 93 6.99 8.07 0.02
N GLY A 94 7.58 7.79 1.19
CA GLY A 94 8.00 6.43 1.57
C GLY A 94 9.28 6.01 0.84
N GLN A 95 9.62 4.73 0.95
CA GLN A 95 10.82 4.17 0.36
C GLN A 95 10.59 3.71 -1.07
N TYR A 96 9.54 2.93 -1.33
CA TYR A 96 9.22 2.42 -2.67
C TYR A 96 7.78 1.88 -2.79
N ARG A 97 7.39 1.53 -4.02
CA ARG A 97 6.13 0.84 -4.33
C ARG A 97 6.41 -0.45 -5.07
N ILE A 98 5.59 -1.47 -4.81
CA ILE A 98 5.66 -2.79 -5.42
C ILE A 98 4.41 -2.99 -6.27
N LYS A 99 4.56 -3.39 -7.54
CA LYS A 99 3.45 -3.88 -8.34
C LYS A 99 3.24 -5.36 -8.03
N LEU A 100 2.27 -5.65 -7.16
CA LEU A 100 2.02 -7.03 -6.70
C LEU A 100 1.36 -7.88 -7.78
N LEU A 101 0.29 -7.38 -8.40
CA LEU A 101 -0.44 -8.10 -9.44
C LEU A 101 -0.90 -7.17 -10.56
N HIS A 102 -0.81 -7.65 -11.79
CA HIS A 102 -1.40 -7.00 -12.96
C HIS A 102 -2.92 -7.27 -12.99
N SER A 103 -3.73 -6.22 -13.18
CA SER A 103 -5.18 -6.35 -13.36
C SER A 103 -5.54 -6.32 -14.84
N HIS A 104 -6.11 -7.41 -15.34
CA HIS A 104 -6.68 -7.49 -16.70
C HIS A 104 -8.15 -7.01 -16.76
N LYS A 105 -8.66 -6.37 -15.70
CA LYS A 105 -10.00 -5.77 -15.65
C LYS A 105 -9.96 -4.31 -15.16
N GLY A 106 -8.87 -3.59 -15.46
CA GLY A 106 -8.70 -2.20 -15.03
C GLY A 106 -8.90 -2.06 -13.51
N PHE A 107 -9.71 -1.09 -13.09
CA PHE A 107 -9.92 -0.76 -11.68
C PHE A 107 -10.67 -1.83 -10.86
N ASP A 108 -11.15 -2.90 -11.48
CA ASP A 108 -11.89 -3.95 -10.79
C ASP A 108 -10.95 -4.97 -10.11
N CYS A 109 -10.27 -4.51 -9.05
CA CYS A 109 -9.38 -5.28 -8.18
C CYS A 109 -9.26 -4.62 -6.79
N GLY A 110 -8.56 -5.25 -5.84
CA GLY A 110 -8.29 -4.71 -4.50
C GLY A 110 -9.08 -5.43 -3.40
N TYR A 111 -9.45 -4.72 -2.33
CA TYR A 111 -9.87 -5.36 -1.06
C TYR A 111 -8.83 -6.38 -0.54
N PRO A 112 -7.60 -5.94 -0.29
CA PRO A 112 -6.57 -6.78 0.28
C PRO A 112 -6.94 -7.30 1.67
N GLY A 113 -6.50 -8.53 1.98
CA GLY A 113 -6.11 -8.96 3.31
C GLY A 113 -4.59 -9.08 3.36
N MET A 114 -3.98 -8.61 4.45
CA MET A 114 -2.53 -8.61 4.65
C MET A 114 -2.18 -9.37 5.93
N GLU A 115 -1.14 -10.19 5.89
CA GLU A 115 -0.63 -10.97 7.03
C GLU A 115 0.89 -11.09 6.93
N ILE A 116 1.58 -11.19 8.08
CA ILE A 116 3.00 -11.58 8.15
C ILE A 116 3.08 -12.91 8.87
N LEU A 117 3.67 -13.91 8.21
CA LEU A 117 3.93 -15.22 8.81
C LEU A 117 5.11 -15.17 9.79
N PRO A 118 5.24 -16.15 10.71
CA PRO A 118 6.35 -16.19 11.68
C PRO A 118 7.76 -16.19 11.10
N ASP A 119 7.92 -16.53 9.81
CA ASP A 119 9.22 -16.52 9.11
C ASP A 119 9.52 -15.20 8.37
N GLY A 120 8.70 -14.17 8.62
CA GLY A 120 8.77 -12.86 7.98
C GLY A 120 8.09 -12.78 6.61
N THR A 121 7.49 -13.86 6.10
CA THR A 121 6.80 -13.84 4.80
C THR A 121 5.54 -12.98 4.87
N ILE A 122 5.46 -11.95 4.04
CA ILE A 122 4.26 -11.13 3.85
C ILE A 122 3.34 -11.81 2.85
N ILE A 123 2.06 -11.95 3.21
CA ILE A 123 1.00 -12.44 2.33
C ILE A 123 0.06 -11.28 2.01
N ALA A 124 -0.16 -11.01 0.73
CA ALA A 124 -1.18 -10.07 0.26
C ALA A 124 -2.22 -10.81 -0.58
N THR A 125 -3.44 -10.90 -0.09
CA THR A 125 -4.56 -11.62 -0.74
C THR A 125 -5.61 -10.64 -1.23
N THR A 126 -6.03 -10.71 -2.50
CA THR A 126 -6.98 -9.78 -3.12
C THR A 126 -7.91 -10.52 -4.08
N TYR A 127 -9.06 -9.94 -4.45
CA TYR A 127 -9.75 -10.33 -5.68
C TYR A 127 -9.16 -9.55 -6.88
N ILE A 128 -8.99 -10.22 -8.02
CA ILE A 128 -8.47 -9.62 -9.26
C ILE A 128 -8.73 -10.51 -10.49
N LYS A 129 -8.83 -9.93 -11.69
CA LYS A 129 -8.66 -10.68 -12.94
C LYS A 129 -7.16 -10.76 -13.28
N TYR A 130 -6.51 -11.83 -12.83
CA TYR A 130 -5.05 -11.98 -12.88
C TYR A 130 -4.49 -12.47 -14.22
N ARG A 131 -5.36 -12.87 -15.17
CA ARG A 131 -4.98 -13.30 -16.51
C ARG A 131 -6.02 -12.91 -17.56
N GLU A 132 -5.58 -12.84 -18.80
CA GLU A 132 -6.45 -12.70 -19.97
C GLU A 132 -7.37 -13.92 -20.16
N GLY A 133 -8.35 -13.82 -21.06
CA GLY A 133 -9.31 -14.87 -21.34
C GLY A 133 -10.71 -14.62 -20.78
N PRO A 134 -11.66 -15.54 -21.02
CA PRO A 134 -13.06 -15.40 -20.63
C PRO A 134 -13.30 -15.51 -19.10
N GLU A 135 -12.34 -16.04 -18.35
CA GLU A 135 -12.46 -16.21 -16.90
C GLU A 135 -12.62 -14.87 -16.19
N LYS A 136 -13.45 -14.87 -15.14
CA LYS A 136 -13.69 -13.70 -14.30
C LYS A 136 -12.59 -13.58 -13.23
N HIS A 137 -12.86 -12.78 -12.21
CA HIS A 137 -11.95 -12.58 -11.09
C HIS A 137 -11.69 -13.87 -10.31
N SER A 138 -10.54 -13.91 -9.68
CA SER A 138 -10.15 -14.93 -8.70
C SER A 138 -9.67 -14.24 -7.44
N VAL A 139 -9.71 -14.97 -6.32
CA VAL A 139 -8.97 -14.60 -5.12
C VAL A 139 -7.54 -15.11 -5.31
N VAL A 140 -6.57 -14.21 -5.22
CA VAL A 140 -5.15 -14.50 -5.48
C VAL A 140 -4.32 -13.98 -4.32
N SER A 141 -3.32 -14.75 -3.91
CA SER A 141 -2.34 -14.35 -2.90
C SER A 141 -0.95 -14.22 -3.52
N THR A 142 -0.26 -13.12 -3.23
CA THR A 142 1.19 -12.99 -3.44
C THR A 142 1.91 -13.21 -2.12
N ARG A 143 3.11 -13.78 -2.18
CA ARG A 143 3.96 -14.05 -1.01
C ARG A 143 5.36 -13.54 -1.31
N PHE A 144 5.93 -12.77 -0.41
CA PHE A 144 7.28 -12.20 -0.56
C PHE A 144 7.86 -11.89 0.82
N LYS A 145 9.19 -11.77 0.89
CA LYS A 145 9.89 -11.18 2.04
C LYS A 145 10.33 -9.76 1.70
N ILE A 146 10.43 -8.90 2.71
CA ILE A 146 10.73 -7.48 2.48
C ILE A 146 12.16 -7.30 1.91
N GLU A 147 13.09 -8.17 2.29
CA GLU A 147 14.48 -8.18 1.83
C GLU A 147 14.59 -8.50 0.33
N GLU A 148 13.66 -9.29 -0.21
CA GLU A 148 13.60 -9.58 -1.65
C GLU A 148 13.31 -8.28 -2.42
N THR A 149 12.38 -7.47 -1.92
CA THR A 149 12.02 -6.19 -2.56
C THR A 149 13.08 -5.11 -2.36
N ASP A 150 13.79 -5.13 -1.23
CA ASP A 150 14.95 -4.27 -1.01
C ASP A 150 16.08 -4.58 -2.00
N THR A 151 16.36 -5.87 -2.23
CA THR A 151 17.35 -6.33 -3.20
C THR A 151 16.96 -5.89 -4.62
N MET A 152 15.69 -6.04 -5.00
CA MET A 152 15.19 -5.57 -6.31
C MET A 152 15.37 -4.06 -6.50
N LEU A 153 15.17 -3.26 -5.44
CA LEU A 153 15.37 -1.81 -5.50
C LEU A 153 16.85 -1.45 -5.70
N ALA A 154 17.75 -2.10 -4.97
CA ALA A 154 19.20 -1.91 -5.10
C ALA A 154 19.67 -2.23 -6.53
N ASP A 155 19.20 -3.33 -7.11
CA ASP A 155 19.51 -3.75 -8.47
C ASP A 155 19.01 -2.74 -9.53
N GLN A 156 17.83 -2.15 -9.32
CA GLN A 156 17.31 -1.11 -10.21
C GLN A 156 18.14 0.17 -10.13
N SER A 157 18.65 0.50 -8.94
CA SER A 157 19.48 1.69 -8.72
C SER A 157 20.85 1.53 -9.38
N GLY A 158 21.50 0.38 -9.22
CA GLY A 158 22.78 0.07 -9.89
C GLY A 158 22.69 -0.02 -11.42
N LYS A 159 21.50 -0.33 -11.97
CA LYS A 159 21.25 -0.27 -13.43
C LYS A 159 21.07 1.16 -13.96
N LYS A 160 20.61 2.10 -13.13
CA LYS A 160 20.49 3.52 -13.52
C LYS A 160 21.84 4.23 -13.51
N GLU A 161 22.74 3.90 -12.58
CA GLU A 161 24.09 4.48 -12.53
C GLU A 161 25.01 4.02 -13.67
N LYS A 162 24.69 2.90 -14.32
CA LYS A 162 25.45 2.33 -15.45
C LYS A 162 24.93 2.74 -16.84
N ARG A 163 23.89 3.59 -16.91
CA ARG A 163 23.32 4.11 -18.17
C ARG A 163 23.59 5.59 -18.29
#